data_AF-A0A1F4D8F4-F1
#
_entry.id   AF-A0A1F4D8F4-F1
#
_cell.length_a   1.000
_cell.length_b   1.000
_cell.length_c   1.000
_cell.angle_alpha   90.00
_cell.angle_beta   90.00
_cell.angle_gamma   90.00
#
_symmetry.space_group_name_H-M   'P 1'
#
loop_
_entity.id
_entity.type
_entity.pdbx_description
1 polymer ?
#
loop_
_entity_poly.entity_id
_entity_poly.type
_entity_poly.pdbx_seq_one_letter_code
_entity_poly.pdbx_strand_id
1 'polypeptide(L)'
;MVLGFSPGGLSDVLARLIAPKLSENLGQPVVVENRPGASGAIAAERVATSPADGYTLLQTTAADAVLPAGVPQDIIARLNAAIVKVINAPEMMESLGKQGLEPQTNTPEQFAAFIHGELAKNAKLIRSIGVKAE
;
A
#
# COMPACT_ATOMS: atom_id res chain seq x y z
N MET A 1 -0.66 5.73 8.20
CA MET A 1 -0.69 5.44 6.74
C MET A 1 -0.11 6.63 6.00
N VAL A 2 1.04 6.44 5.37
CA VAL A 2 1.79 7.48 4.66
C VAL A 2 1.52 7.36 3.17
N LEU A 3 1.34 8.48 2.48
CA LEU A 3 1.10 8.54 1.02
C LEU A 3 2.19 9.37 0.34
N GLY A 4 2.70 8.88 -0.79
CA GLY A 4 3.67 9.61 -1.63
C GLY A 4 3.07 10.64 -2.60
N PHE A 5 1.76 10.87 -2.54
CA PHE A 5 1.01 11.69 -3.50
C PHE A 5 0.37 12.91 -2.84
N SER A 6 0.08 13.92 -3.66
CA SER A 6 -0.53 15.17 -3.23
C SER A 6 -1.90 14.95 -2.55
N PRO A 7 -2.24 15.72 -1.50
CA PRO A 7 -3.58 15.74 -0.93
C PRO A 7 -4.67 15.99 -1.99
N GLY A 8 -5.83 15.36 -1.83
CA GLY A 8 -6.96 15.46 -2.77
C GLY A 8 -6.82 14.67 -4.07
N GLY A 9 -5.67 14.05 -4.33
CA GLY A 9 -5.51 13.09 -5.43
C GLY A 9 -6.23 11.75 -5.13
N LEU A 10 -6.37 10.89 -6.15
CA LEU A 10 -7.10 9.63 -6.03
C LEU A 10 -6.61 8.77 -4.85
N SER A 11 -5.29 8.64 -4.68
CA SER A 11 -4.71 7.87 -3.57
C SER A 11 -5.11 8.42 -2.19
N ASP A 12 -5.19 9.75 -2.04
CA ASP A 12 -5.60 10.41 -0.79
C ASP A 12 -7.09 10.22 -0.50
N VAL A 13 -7.93 10.32 -1.53
CA VAL A 13 -9.37 10.07 -1.41
C VAL A 13 -9.62 8.62 -0.98
N LEU A 14 -8.97 7.65 -1.62
CA LEU A 14 -9.11 6.23 -1.27
C LEU A 14 -8.59 5.91 0.13
N ALA A 15 -7.43 6.47 0.50
CA ALA A 15 -6.88 6.34 1.84
C ALA A 15 -7.86 6.80 2.92
N ARG A 16 -8.49 7.96 2.70
CA ARG A 16 -9.44 8.56 3.63
C ARG A 16 -10.79 7.83 3.67
N LEU A 17 -11.18 7.18 2.58
CA LEU A 17 -12.35 6.32 2.53
C LEU A 17 -12.15 5.03 3.36
N ILE A 18 -10.97 4.43 3.28
CA ILE A 18 -10.64 3.15 3.93
C ILE A 18 -10.27 3.34 5.41
N ALA A 19 -9.56 4.41 5.76
CA ALA A 19 -8.97 4.61 7.09
C ALA A 19 -9.96 4.50 8.27
N PRO A 20 -11.18 5.07 8.23
CA PRO A 20 -12.14 4.93 9.34
C PRO A 20 -12.52 3.46 9.60
N LYS A 21 -12.82 2.70 8.54
CA LYS A 21 -13.20 1.29 8.66
C LYS A 21 -12.03 0.42 9.09
N LEU A 22 -10.82 0.76 8.63
CA LEU A 22 -9.61 0.10 9.09
C LEU A 22 -9.35 0.37 10.58
N SER A 23 -9.63 1.59 11.04
CA SER A 23 -9.51 1.98 12.44
C SER A 23 -10.49 1.22 13.34
N GLU A 24 -11.75 1.09 12.92
CA GLU A 24 -12.76 0.27 13.61
C GLU A 24 -12.31 -1.19 13.75
N ASN A 25 -11.80 -1.80 12.66
CA ASN A 25 -11.41 -3.21 12.66
C ASN A 25 -10.13 -3.48 13.45
N LEU A 26 -9.20 -2.53 13.48
CA LEU A 26 -7.94 -2.67 14.22
C LEU A 26 -8.07 -2.22 15.68
N GLY A 27 -9.15 -1.54 16.06
CA GLY A 27 -9.33 -0.98 17.40
C GLY A 27 -8.35 0.16 17.73
N GLN A 28 -7.75 0.79 16.72
CA GLN A 28 -6.72 1.82 16.87
C GLN A 28 -6.89 2.90 15.79
N PRO A 29 -6.55 4.18 16.08
CA PRO A 29 -6.67 5.25 15.10
C PRO A 29 -5.75 5.03 13.89
N VAL A 30 -6.29 5.17 12.68
CA VAL A 30 -5.51 5.16 11.44
C VAL A 30 -5.41 6.59 10.92
N VAL A 31 -4.21 7.16 10.99
CA VAL A 31 -3.93 8.52 10.50
C VAL A 31 -3.42 8.48 9.07
N VAL A 32 -3.98 9.32 8.20
CA VAL A 32 -3.55 9.52 6.81
C VAL A 32 -2.60 10.72 6.74
N GLU A 33 -1.38 10.50 6.29
CA GLU A 33 -0.34 11.52 6.16
C GLU A 33 0.18 11.60 4.72
N ASN A 34 0.02 12.75 4.06
CA ASN A 34 0.59 12.98 2.72
C ASN A 34 2.04 13.50 2.85
N ARG A 35 2.98 12.82 2.21
CA ARG A 35 4.38 13.22 2.04
C ARG A 35 4.76 13.19 0.55
N PRO A 36 4.23 14.15 -0.26
CA PRO A 36 4.53 14.21 -1.69
C PRO A 36 5.98 14.62 -1.95
N GLY A 37 6.50 14.24 -3.13
CA GLY A 37 7.80 14.67 -3.64
C GLY A 37 8.67 13.50 -4.13
N ALA A 38 9.61 13.80 -5.03
CA ALA A 38 10.53 12.83 -5.64
C ALA A 38 9.84 11.53 -6.12
N SER A 39 8.71 11.67 -6.81
CA SER A 39 7.91 10.54 -7.30
C SER A 39 7.47 9.53 -6.21
N GLY A 40 7.33 9.98 -4.96
CA GLY A 40 6.98 9.15 -3.80
C GLY A 40 8.17 8.65 -2.99
N ALA A 41 9.41 8.93 -3.40
CA ALA A 41 10.61 8.47 -2.69
C ALA A 41 10.70 9.01 -1.26
N ILE A 42 10.24 10.24 -1.00
CA ILE A 42 10.23 10.83 0.36
C ILE A 42 9.34 10.01 1.31
N ALA A 43 8.16 9.62 0.85
CA ALA A 43 7.25 8.77 1.63
C ALA A 43 7.84 7.38 1.83
N ALA A 44 8.48 6.81 0.80
CA ALA A 44 9.12 5.51 0.88
C ALA A 44 10.28 5.50 1.88
N GLU A 45 11.16 6.50 1.84
CA GLU A 45 12.28 6.66 2.78
C GLU A 45 11.77 6.79 4.22
N ARG A 46 10.74 7.61 4.45
CA ARG A 46 10.11 7.75 5.77
C ARG A 46 9.61 6.42 6.30
N VAL A 47 8.93 5.61 5.49
CA VAL A 47 8.44 4.30 5.95
C VAL A 47 9.61 3.34 6.15
N ALA A 48 10.56 3.26 5.22
CA ALA A 48 11.71 2.38 5.31
C ALA A 48 12.58 2.62 6.55
N THR A 49 12.68 3.87 7.01
CA THR A 49 13.45 4.27 8.21
C THR A 49 12.63 4.27 9.51
N SER A 50 11.36 3.89 9.45
CA SER A 50 10.51 3.81 10.65
C SER A 50 10.83 2.59 11.50
N PRO A 51 10.50 2.62 12.80
CA PRO A 51 10.46 1.41 13.61
C PRO A 51 9.62 0.31 12.93
N ALA A 52 10.12 -0.92 12.94
CA ALA A 52 9.43 -2.09 12.39
C ALA A 52 8.37 -2.64 13.36
N ASP A 53 7.56 -1.74 13.92
CA ASP A 53 6.53 -2.02 14.94
C ASP A 53 5.13 -2.21 14.35
N GLY A 54 4.98 -2.02 13.03
CA GLY A 54 3.71 -2.17 12.32
C GLY A 54 2.81 -0.93 12.30
N TYR A 55 3.23 0.20 12.87
CA TYR A 55 2.42 1.42 12.92
C TYR A 55 2.61 2.34 11.72
N THR A 56 3.71 2.18 10.98
CA THR A 56 3.97 2.93 9.76
C THR A 56 3.80 2.03 8.55
N LEU A 57 2.78 2.31 7.74
CA LEU A 57 2.55 1.66 6.44
C LEU A 57 2.53 2.72 5.33
N LEU A 58 3.13 2.39 4.19
CA LEU A 58 3.10 3.19 2.97
C LEU A 58 1.97 2.70 2.07
N GLN A 59 1.05 3.59 1.70
CA GLN A 59 0.12 3.35 0.59
C GLN A 59 0.75 3.91 -0.69
N THR A 60 0.94 3.06 -1.70
CA THR A 60 1.59 3.43 -2.97
C THR A 60 0.57 3.91 -4.01
N THR A 61 0.82 3.68 -5.31
CA THR A 61 0.07 4.21 -6.47
C THR A 61 -1.38 3.73 -6.53
N ALA A 62 -1.63 2.44 -6.30
CA ALA A 62 -2.96 1.84 -6.43
C ALA A 62 -3.23 0.86 -5.28
N ALA A 63 -3.62 1.39 -4.12
CA ALA A 63 -4.10 0.67 -2.93
C ALA A 63 -3.19 -0.43 -2.35
N ASP A 64 -1.98 -0.64 -2.87
CA ASP A 64 -0.99 -1.53 -2.26
C ASP A 64 -0.40 -0.90 -0.99
N ALA A 65 -0.19 -1.73 0.02
CA ALA A 65 0.42 -1.35 1.28
C ALA A 65 1.74 -2.09 1.48
N VAL A 66 2.81 -1.35 1.80
CA VAL A 66 4.10 -1.92 2.21
C VAL A 66 4.52 -1.41 3.58
N LEU A 67 5.22 -2.26 4.32
CA LEU A 67 5.67 -2.04 5.69
C LEU A 67 7.22 -2.02 5.74
N PRO A 68 7.83 -1.44 6.79
CA PRO A 68 9.26 -1.53 7.02
C PRO A 68 9.74 -2.99 7.06
N ALA A 69 10.98 -3.23 6.65
CA ALA A 69 11.59 -4.55 6.78
C ALA A 69 11.70 -4.95 8.26
N GLY A 70 11.46 -6.23 8.57
CA GLY A 70 11.57 -6.76 9.93
C GLY A 70 10.30 -6.73 10.77
N VAL A 71 9.17 -6.25 10.24
CA VAL A 71 7.87 -6.34 10.93
C VAL A 71 7.51 -7.83 11.14
N PRO A 72 7.11 -8.24 12.37
CA PRO A 72 6.66 -9.59 12.65
C PRO A 72 5.51 -10.08 11.75
N GLN A 73 5.54 -11.36 11.37
CA GLN A 73 4.57 -11.95 10.43
C GLN A 73 3.12 -11.92 10.95
N ASP A 74 2.92 -12.05 12.26
CA ASP A 74 1.60 -11.96 12.88
C ASP A 74 0.99 -10.55 12.75
N ILE A 75 1.82 -9.51 12.80
CA ILE A 75 1.39 -8.13 12.58
C ILE A 75 1.03 -7.92 11.11
N ILE A 76 1.85 -8.42 10.18
CA ILE A 76 1.57 -8.38 8.74
C ILE A 76 0.23 -9.09 8.44
N ALA A 77 0.05 -10.30 8.97
CA ALA A 77 -1.16 -11.09 8.77
C ALA A 77 -2.40 -10.39 9.32
N ARG A 78 -2.32 -9.82 10.54
CA ARG A 78 -3.43 -9.08 11.15
C ARG A 78 -3.81 -7.84 10.34
N LEU A 79 -2.83 -7.10 9.85
CA LEU A 79 -3.07 -5.91 9.03
C LEU A 79 -3.68 -6.28 7.67
N ASN A 80 -3.13 -7.29 6.99
CA ASN A 80 -3.69 -7.78 5.73
C ASN A 80 -5.14 -8.24 5.91
N ALA A 81 -5.43 -9.05 6.94
CA ALA A 81 -6.80 -9.49 7.23
C ALA A 81 -7.77 -8.32 7.44
N ALA A 82 -7.34 -7.27 8.14
CA ALA A 82 -8.15 -6.07 8.34
C ALA A 82 -8.39 -5.32 7.02
N ILE A 83 -7.37 -5.15 6.18
CA ILE A 83 -7.48 -4.51 4.85
C ILE A 83 -8.43 -5.31 3.96
N VAL A 84 -8.25 -6.64 3.86
CA VAL A 84 -9.09 -7.54 3.07
C VAL A 84 -10.55 -7.45 3.52
N LYS A 85 -10.80 -7.45 4.83
CA LYS A 85 -12.14 -7.32 5.39
C LYS A 85 -12.80 -5.99 5.03
N VAL A 86 -12.05 -4.89 5.07
CA VAL A 86 -12.57 -3.55 4.73
C VAL A 86 -12.89 -3.46 3.24
N ILE A 87 -11.97 -3.91 2.38
CA ILE A 87 -12.15 -3.84 0.92
C ILE A 87 -13.35 -4.68 0.47
N ASN A 88 -13.52 -5.89 1.02
CA ASN A 88 -14.61 -6.79 0.66
C ASN A 88 -15.97 -6.44 1.32
N ALA A 89 -16.05 -5.38 2.14
CA ALA A 89 -17.32 -4.94 2.69
C ALA A 89 -18.25 -4.46 1.56
N PRO A 90 -19.53 -4.86 1.50
CA PRO A 90 -20.43 -4.52 0.38
C PRO A 90 -20.51 -3.02 0.09
N GLU A 91 -20.59 -2.20 1.13
CA GLU A 91 -20.61 -0.74 1.02
C GLU A 91 -19.30 -0.17 0.45
N MET A 92 -18.17 -0.82 0.76
CA MET A 92 -16.86 -0.43 0.24
C MET A 92 -16.72 -0.81 -1.22
N MET A 93 -17.10 -2.05 -1.58
CA MET A 93 -17.13 -2.52 -2.97
C MET A 93 -18.00 -1.61 -3.85
N GLU A 94 -19.19 -1.24 -3.39
CA GLU A 94 -20.07 -0.31 -4.10
C GLU A 94 -19.44 1.08 -4.25
N SER A 95 -18.85 1.61 -3.17
CA SER A 95 -18.20 2.92 -3.16
C SER A 95 -16.97 2.99 -4.08
N LEU A 96 -16.17 1.92 -4.12
CA LEU A 96 -15.03 1.78 -5.02
C LEU A 96 -15.50 1.59 -6.48
N GLY A 97 -16.56 0.82 -6.70
CA GLY A 97 -17.18 0.65 -8.02
C GLY A 97 -17.71 1.97 -8.59
N LYS A 98 -18.32 2.84 -7.77
CA LYS A 98 -18.72 4.21 -8.17
C LYS A 98 -17.53 5.08 -8.60
N GLN A 99 -16.33 4.76 -8.14
CA GLN A 99 -15.08 5.43 -8.52
C GLN A 99 -14.41 4.76 -9.74
N GLY A 100 -15.05 3.78 -10.37
CA GLY A 100 -14.52 3.05 -11.52
C GLY A 100 -13.42 2.06 -11.16
N LEU A 101 -13.34 1.64 -9.89
CA LEU A 101 -12.33 0.70 -9.40
C LEU A 101 -12.95 -0.69 -9.24
N GLU A 102 -12.21 -1.70 -9.68
CA GLU A 102 -12.48 -3.11 -9.42
C GLU A 102 -11.47 -3.63 -8.39
N PRO A 103 -11.78 -3.54 -7.09
CA PRO A 103 -10.83 -3.94 -6.07
C PRO A 103 -10.55 -5.44 -6.13
N GLN A 104 -9.26 -5.79 -6.05
CA GLN A 104 -8.79 -7.14 -5.83
C GLN A 104 -7.96 -7.20 -4.56
N THR A 105 -7.97 -8.34 -3.89
CA THR A 105 -7.17 -8.57 -2.68
C THR A 105 -6.30 -9.80 -2.86
N ASN A 106 -5.09 -9.75 -2.31
CA ASN A 106 -4.11 -10.83 -2.36
C ASN A 106 -3.57 -11.10 -0.94
N THR A 107 -2.99 -12.29 -0.73
CA THR A 107 -2.23 -12.57 0.49
C THR A 107 -0.88 -11.85 0.47
N PRO A 108 -0.23 -11.62 1.63
CA PRO A 108 1.12 -11.06 1.69
C PRO A 108 2.13 -11.86 0.85
N GLU A 109 2.02 -13.18 0.82
CA GLU A 109 2.90 -14.07 0.06
C GLU A 109 2.68 -13.94 -1.45
N GLN A 110 1.42 -13.87 -1.89
CA GLN A 110 1.08 -13.61 -3.29
C GLN A 110 1.61 -12.26 -3.75
N PHE A 111 1.49 -11.23 -2.91
CA PHE A 111 2.01 -9.92 -3.21
C PHE A 111 3.55 -9.88 -3.26
N ALA A 112 4.23 -10.53 -2.31
CA ALA A 112 5.68 -10.66 -2.32
C ALA A 112 6.19 -11.41 -3.57
N ALA A 113 5.50 -12.50 -3.94
CA ALA A 113 5.80 -13.27 -5.15
C ALA A 113 5.61 -12.41 -6.42
N PHE A 114 4.55 -11.61 -6.47
CA PHE A 114 4.33 -10.66 -7.57
C PHE A 114 5.47 -9.65 -7.69
N ILE A 115 5.87 -9.00 -6.59
CA ILE A 115 6.96 -8.01 -6.59
C ILE A 115 8.28 -8.66 -7.05
N HIS A 116 8.63 -9.84 -6.53
CA HIS A 116 9.84 -10.55 -6.95
C HIS A 116 9.79 -10.96 -8.42
N GLY A 117 8.63 -11.43 -8.90
CA GLY A 117 8.43 -11.80 -10.30
C GLY A 117 8.58 -10.62 -11.25
N GLU A 118 7.93 -9.50 -10.94
CA GLU A 118 8.01 -8.27 -11.74
C GLU A 118 9.41 -7.67 -11.72
N LEU A 119 10.11 -7.66 -10.57
CA LEU A 119 11.51 -7.24 -10.50
C LEU A 119 12.41 -8.09 -11.41
N ALA A 120 12.29 -9.42 -11.35
CA ALA A 120 13.09 -10.32 -12.18
C ALA A 120 12.82 -10.12 -13.68
N LYS A 121 11.54 -10.00 -14.06
CA LYS A 121 11.11 -9.76 -15.44
C LYS A 121 11.60 -8.40 -15.95
N ASN A 122 11.44 -7.34 -15.17
CA ASN A 122 11.87 -5.99 -15.54
C ASN A 122 13.39 -5.88 -15.63
N ALA A 123 14.13 -6.51 -14.71
CA ALA A 123 15.59 -6.59 -14.80
C ALA A 123 16.04 -7.31 -16.08
N LYS A 124 15.37 -8.40 -16.47
CA LYS A 124 15.64 -9.11 -17.73
C LYS A 124 15.34 -8.24 -18.95
N LEU A 125 14.22 -7.52 -18.94
CA LEU A 125 13.84 -6.61 -20.03
C LEU A 125 14.88 -5.50 -20.18
N ILE A 126 15.21 -4.77 -19.12
CA ILE A 126 16.19 -3.67 -19.11
C ILE A 126 17.53 -4.13 -19.68
N ARG A 127 18.03 -5.28 -19.24
CA ARG A 127 19.27 -5.89 -19.76
C ARG A 127 19.17 -6.22 -21.25
N SER A 128 18.03 -6.73 -21.71
CA SER A 128 17.83 -7.11 -23.11
C SER A 128 17.77 -5.93 -24.08
N ILE A 129 17.35 -4.75 -23.62
CA ILE A 129 17.22 -3.54 -24.45
C ILE A 129 18.35 -2.53 -24.24
N GLY A 130 19.37 -2.88 -23.43
CA GLY A 130 20.57 -2.06 -23.23
C GLY A 130 20.36 -0.75 -22.47
N VAL A 131 19.20 -0.56 -21.83
CA VAL A 131 18.91 0.63 -21.01
C VAL A 131 19.77 0.56 -19.74
N LYS A 132 20.55 1.62 -19.49
CA LYS A 132 21.28 1.81 -18.23
C LYS A 132 20.47 2.76 -17.35
N ALA A 133 20.31 2.40 -16.08
CA ALA A 133 19.82 3.36 -15.09
C ALA A 133 20.92 4.42 -14.88
N GLU A 134 20.57 5.69 -15.01
CA GLU A 134 21.41 6.81 -14.57
C GLU A 134 21.31 7.00 -13.06
#